data_AF-A0A9E8SDX9-F1
#
_entry.id   AF-A0A9E8SDX9-F1
#
_cell.length_a   1.000
_cell.length_b   1.000
_cell.length_c   1.000
_cell.angle_alpha   90.00
_cell.angle_beta   90.00
_cell.angle_gamma   90.00
#
_symmetry.space_group_name_H-M   'P 1'
#
loop_
_entity.id
_entity.type
_entity.pdbx_description
1 polymer ?
#
loop_
_entity_poly.entity_id
_entity_poly.type
_entity_poly.pdbx_seq_one_letter_code
_entity_poly.pdbx_strand_id
1 'polypeptide(L)'
;MNKALTEKESKVADLFLEDLLTHEKTHAFKSVVNHFFEKDKISKERALFICEYLERKSLVTLILDSNFTLRNIKFDKSKIQEFLKNDGINKRWMVDSKLKYDLKFSKFKVKTFGFLFVISIFGGVYGFYDFIERVGIIKHFQSEQKKELEESKLHNSFLIQKDIDSLNTTKKSKKNE
;
A
#
# COMPACT_ATOMS: atom_id res chain seq x y z
N MET A 1 27.86 -8.78 0.09
CA MET A 1 26.73 -8.96 -0.84
C MET A 1 25.72 -9.93 -0.21
N ASN A 2 24.52 -9.48 0.15
CA ASN A 2 23.45 -10.37 0.59
C ASN A 2 22.88 -11.12 -0.62
N LYS A 3 23.53 -12.22 -1.02
CA LYS A 3 22.99 -13.12 -2.04
C LYS A 3 21.84 -13.90 -1.40
N ALA A 4 20.63 -13.74 -1.91
CA ALA A 4 19.48 -14.56 -1.54
C ALA A 4 19.36 -15.76 -2.48
N LEU A 5 18.68 -16.81 -2.03
CA LEU A 5 18.20 -17.87 -2.91
C LEU A 5 17.08 -17.32 -3.80
N THR A 6 17.06 -17.75 -5.06
CA THR A 6 15.94 -17.58 -5.97
C THR A 6 14.89 -18.65 -5.69
N GLU A 7 13.69 -18.49 -6.26
CA GLU A 7 12.63 -19.49 -6.18
C GLU A 7 13.09 -20.85 -6.73
N LYS A 8 13.71 -20.84 -7.93
CA LYS A 8 14.24 -22.05 -8.56
C LYS A 8 15.24 -22.76 -7.65
N GLU A 9 16.17 -22.04 -7.06
CA GLU A 9 17.19 -22.63 -6.18
C GLU A 9 16.61 -23.11 -4.85
N SER A 10 15.58 -22.44 -4.33
CA SER A 10 14.87 -22.89 -3.12
C SER A 10 14.18 -24.23 -3.39
N LYS A 11 13.55 -24.38 -4.56
CA LYS A 11 12.95 -25.65 -4.99
C LYS A 11 14.00 -26.74 -5.22
N VAL A 12 15.11 -26.43 -5.88
CA VAL A 12 16.21 -27.39 -6.09
C VAL A 12 16.84 -27.79 -4.75
N ALA A 13 16.91 -26.89 -3.76
CA ALA A 13 17.39 -27.22 -2.43
C ALA A 13 16.47 -28.20 -1.70
N ASP A 14 15.13 -28.03 -1.81
CA ASP A 14 14.17 -29.00 -1.25
C ASP A 14 14.29 -30.37 -1.93
N LEU A 15 14.38 -30.41 -3.27
CA LEU A 15 14.59 -31.65 -4.02
C LEU A 15 15.92 -32.34 -3.66
N PHE A 16 16.96 -31.55 -3.42
CA PHE A 16 18.24 -32.07 -2.96
C PHE A 16 18.09 -32.72 -1.59
N LEU A 17 17.40 -32.08 -0.64
CA LEU A 17 17.11 -32.68 0.67
C LEU A 17 16.32 -33.99 0.57
N GLU A 18 15.36 -34.09 -0.36
CA GLU A 18 14.62 -35.33 -0.63
C GLU A 18 15.54 -36.43 -1.21
N ASP A 19 16.43 -36.06 -2.13
CA ASP A 19 17.42 -36.98 -2.71
C ASP A 19 18.40 -37.51 -1.64
N LEU A 20 18.80 -36.64 -0.70
CA LEU A 20 19.61 -37.03 0.46
C LEU A 20 18.90 -38.06 1.34
N LEU A 21 17.59 -37.92 1.56
CA LEU A 21 16.81 -38.86 2.36
C LEU A 21 16.70 -40.25 1.69
N THR A 22 16.69 -40.30 0.36
CA THR A 22 16.59 -41.55 -0.40
C THR A 22 17.95 -42.27 -0.53
N HIS A 23 19.06 -41.54 -0.59
CA HIS A 23 20.40 -42.11 -0.80
C HIS A 23 21.20 -42.17 0.51
N GLU A 24 20.89 -43.18 1.33
CA GLU A 24 21.41 -43.33 2.71
C GLU A 24 22.93 -43.64 2.80
N LYS A 25 23.59 -44.08 1.72
CA LYS A 25 24.92 -44.74 1.81
C LYS A 25 25.94 -44.47 0.69
N THR A 26 25.89 -43.34 0.00
CA THR A 26 26.83 -43.11 -1.11
C THR A 26 28.14 -42.49 -0.66
N HIS A 27 29.19 -43.31 -0.54
CA HIS A 27 30.56 -42.91 -0.19
C HIS A 27 31.24 -41.92 -1.20
N ALA A 28 30.57 -41.53 -2.29
CA ALA A 28 31.06 -40.61 -3.32
C ALA A 28 30.21 -39.33 -3.44
N PHE A 29 29.88 -38.73 -2.29
CA PHE A 29 28.95 -37.59 -2.20
C PHE A 29 29.33 -36.38 -3.07
N LYS A 30 30.63 -36.06 -3.21
CA LYS A 30 31.10 -34.96 -4.07
C LYS A 30 30.62 -35.09 -5.52
N SER A 31 30.69 -36.30 -6.07
CA SER A 31 30.25 -36.53 -7.46
C SER A 31 28.74 -36.49 -7.58
N VAL A 32 28.01 -37.00 -6.58
CA VAL A 32 26.54 -37.00 -6.56
C VAL A 32 26.00 -35.57 -6.45
N VAL A 33 26.56 -34.76 -5.55
CA VAL A 33 26.19 -33.35 -5.36
C VAL A 33 26.39 -32.56 -6.65
N ASN A 34 27.58 -32.65 -7.26
CA ASN A 34 27.84 -31.95 -8.51
C ASN A 34 26.93 -32.42 -9.63
N HIS A 35 26.70 -33.73 -9.75
CA HIS A 35 25.83 -34.30 -10.78
C HIS A 35 24.37 -33.85 -10.61
N PHE A 36 23.86 -33.82 -9.37
CA PHE A 36 22.52 -33.35 -9.05
C PHE A 36 22.33 -31.89 -9.50
N PHE A 37 23.22 -31.00 -9.09
CA PHE A 37 23.12 -29.58 -9.42
C PHE A 37 23.38 -29.29 -10.92
N GLU A 38 24.26 -30.05 -11.57
CA GLU A 38 24.48 -29.93 -13.03
C GLU A 38 23.23 -30.33 -13.82
N LYS A 39 22.52 -31.39 -13.40
CA LYS A 39 21.25 -31.82 -14.01
C LYS A 39 20.19 -30.71 -13.99
N ASP A 40 20.13 -29.94 -12.90
CA ASP A 40 19.19 -28.81 -12.75
C ASP A 40 19.70 -27.47 -13.33
N LYS A 41 20.83 -27.50 -14.06
CA LYS A 41 21.49 -26.32 -14.64
C LYS A 41 21.85 -25.26 -13.58
N ILE A 42 22.29 -25.70 -12.41
CA ILE A 42 22.81 -24.84 -11.35
C ILE A 42 24.33 -24.78 -11.46
N SER A 43 24.91 -23.57 -11.45
CA SER A 43 26.37 -23.42 -11.51
C SER A 43 27.03 -23.92 -10.22
N LYS A 44 28.29 -24.36 -10.30
CA LYS A 44 29.05 -24.87 -9.14
C LYS A 44 29.10 -23.88 -7.97
N GLU A 45 29.27 -22.58 -8.25
CA GLU A 45 29.23 -21.54 -7.23
C GLU A 45 27.86 -21.46 -6.52
N ARG A 46 26.77 -21.60 -7.27
CA ARG A 46 25.41 -21.56 -6.70
C ARG A 46 25.07 -22.85 -5.97
N ALA A 47 25.56 -24.00 -6.43
CA ALA A 47 25.45 -25.27 -5.72
C ALA A 47 26.15 -25.22 -4.36
N LEU A 48 27.38 -24.69 -4.31
CA LEU A 48 28.11 -24.48 -3.05
C LEU A 48 27.34 -23.53 -2.12
N PHE A 49 26.83 -22.43 -2.66
CA PHE A 49 26.02 -21.48 -1.91
C PHE A 49 24.73 -22.10 -1.33
N ILE A 50 24.05 -22.99 -2.08
CA ILE A 50 22.90 -23.75 -1.57
C ILE A 50 23.33 -24.65 -0.42
N CYS A 51 24.44 -25.38 -0.56
CA CYS A 51 24.96 -26.25 0.49
C CYS A 51 25.31 -25.47 1.77
N GLU A 52 25.99 -24.33 1.65
CA GLU A 52 26.28 -23.43 2.78
C GLU A 52 25.00 -22.90 3.43
N TYR A 53 23.98 -22.59 2.62
CA TYR A 53 22.69 -22.14 3.13
C TYR A 53 22.01 -23.24 3.96
N LEU A 54 22.01 -24.48 3.47
CA LEU A 54 21.48 -25.64 4.20
C LEU A 54 22.24 -25.90 5.50
N GLU A 55 23.56 -25.69 5.50
CA GLU A 55 24.40 -25.82 6.69
C GLU A 55 24.07 -24.77 7.75
N ARG A 56 23.87 -23.51 7.35
CA ARG A 56 23.42 -22.44 8.27
C ARG A 56 22.05 -22.71 8.89
N LYS A 57 21.23 -23.53 8.23
CA LYS A 57 19.93 -23.99 8.74
C LYS A 57 20.05 -25.26 9.59
N SER A 58 21.27 -25.75 9.81
CA SER A 58 21.56 -26.96 10.58
C SER A 58 20.88 -28.22 10.04
N LEU A 59 20.59 -28.24 8.73
CA LEU A 59 20.00 -29.39 8.04
C LEU A 59 21.08 -30.36 7.56
N VAL A 60 22.22 -29.80 7.17
CA VAL A 60 23.39 -30.54 6.72
C VAL A 60 24.66 -30.01 7.39
N THR A 61 25.73 -30.78 7.37
CA THR A 61 27.07 -30.38 7.81
C THR A 61 28.04 -30.72 6.70
N LEU A 62 28.75 -29.71 6.21
CA LEU A 62 29.68 -29.86 5.12
C LEU A 62 31.04 -30.32 5.66
N ILE A 63 31.56 -31.41 5.11
CA ILE A 63 32.91 -31.89 5.40
C ILE A 63 33.80 -31.45 4.24
N LEU A 64 34.60 -30.42 4.49
CA LEU A 64 35.56 -29.87 3.54
C LEU A 64 36.93 -30.53 3.71
N ASP A 65 37.71 -30.60 2.64
CA ASP A 65 39.13 -30.99 2.69
C ASP A 65 40.05 -29.78 3.01
N SER A 66 41.36 -30.03 3.04
CA SER A 66 42.38 -28.99 3.25
C SER A 66 42.40 -27.89 2.18
N ASN A 67 41.79 -28.15 1.02
CA ASN A 67 41.70 -27.23 -0.11
C ASN A 67 40.33 -26.55 -0.18
N PHE A 68 39.54 -26.60 0.90
CA PHE A 68 38.18 -26.08 0.98
C PHE A 68 37.20 -26.69 -0.05
N THR A 69 37.49 -27.88 -0.57
CA THR A 69 36.58 -28.58 -1.48
C THR A 69 35.67 -29.53 -0.73
N LEU A 70 34.39 -29.57 -1.12
CA LEU A 70 33.39 -30.42 -0.51
C LEU A 70 33.74 -31.90 -0.71
N ARG A 71 34.00 -32.60 0.38
CA ARG A 71 34.33 -34.03 0.38
C ARG A 71 33.10 -34.89 0.67
N ASN A 72 32.35 -34.51 1.70
CA ASN A 72 31.15 -35.24 2.12
C ASN A 72 30.14 -34.31 2.80
N ILE A 73 28.91 -34.78 2.97
CA ILE A 73 27.86 -34.10 3.71
C ILE A 73 27.32 -35.06 4.77
N LYS A 74 27.30 -34.61 6.02
CA LYS A 74 26.54 -35.29 7.08
C LYS A 74 25.18 -34.64 7.22
N PHE A 75 24.16 -35.42 7.50
CA PHE A 75 22.82 -34.90 7.72
C PHE A 75 22.04 -35.76 8.72
N ASP A 76 21.04 -35.14 9.35
CA ASP A 76 20.12 -35.81 10.26
C ASP A 76 18.78 -35.99 9.54
N LYS A 77 18.42 -37.25 9.29
CA LYS A 77 17.17 -37.60 8.59
C LYS A 77 15.94 -37.05 9.28
N SER A 78 15.90 -37.10 10.61
CA SER A 78 14.74 -36.68 11.38
C SER A 78 14.49 -35.18 11.21
N LYS A 79 15.55 -34.37 11.31
CA LYS A 79 15.50 -32.92 11.11
C LYS A 79 15.12 -32.54 9.69
N ILE A 80 15.68 -33.21 8.67
CA ILE A 80 15.32 -32.93 7.28
C ILE A 80 13.85 -33.28 7.02
N GLN A 81 13.37 -34.44 7.49
CA GLN A 81 11.97 -34.83 7.32
C GLN A 81 11.01 -33.87 8.03
N GLU A 82 11.32 -33.47 9.26
CA GLU A 82 10.55 -32.48 10.00
C GLU A 82 10.54 -31.13 9.26
N PHE A 83 11.70 -30.71 8.75
CA PHE A 83 11.83 -29.46 8.00
C PHE A 83 11.02 -29.46 6.69
N LEU A 84 11.07 -30.55 5.92
CA LEU A 84 10.29 -30.69 4.68
C LEU A 84 8.78 -30.79 4.97
N LYS A 85 8.38 -31.44 6.06
CA LYS A 85 6.98 -31.44 6.53
C LYS A 85 6.51 -30.04 6.95
N ASN A 86 7.39 -29.29 7.60
CA ASN A 86 7.17 -27.90 8.00
C ASN A 86 7.49 -26.91 6.86
N ASP A 87 6.90 -27.19 5.70
CA ASP A 87 6.83 -26.36 4.49
C ASP A 87 8.11 -26.21 3.64
N GLY A 88 9.26 -26.73 4.07
CA GLY A 88 10.50 -26.67 3.29
C GLY A 88 11.04 -25.25 3.06
N ILE A 89 12.04 -25.11 2.19
CA ILE A 89 12.67 -23.82 1.86
C ILE A 89 11.77 -23.04 0.89
N ASN A 90 11.16 -23.71 -0.08
CA ASN A 90 10.42 -23.05 -1.15
C ASN A 90 9.18 -22.29 -0.63
N LYS A 91 8.35 -22.91 0.21
CA LYS A 91 7.17 -22.20 0.74
C LYS A 91 7.56 -21.10 1.72
N ARG A 92 8.59 -21.31 2.56
CA ARG A 92 9.12 -20.24 3.44
C ARG A 92 9.65 -19.06 2.62
N TRP A 93 10.33 -19.33 1.51
CA TRP A 93 10.75 -18.29 0.57
C TRP A 93 9.56 -17.54 -0.02
N MET A 94 8.48 -18.23 -0.40
CA MET A 94 7.25 -17.59 -0.87
C MET A 94 6.62 -16.68 0.19
N VAL A 95 6.57 -17.11 1.45
CA VAL A 95 6.03 -16.30 2.55
C VAL A 95 6.91 -15.07 2.81
N ASP A 96 8.23 -15.26 2.91
CA ASP A 96 9.18 -14.17 3.18
C ASP A 96 9.25 -13.17 2.02
N SER A 97 9.19 -13.65 0.78
CA SER A 97 9.15 -12.78 -0.39
C SER A 97 7.85 -11.99 -0.43
N LYS A 98 6.70 -12.64 -0.18
CA LYS A 98 5.40 -11.96 -0.06
C LYS A 98 5.42 -10.90 1.02
N LEU A 99 5.95 -11.18 2.22
CA LEU A 99 6.08 -10.21 3.30
C LEU A 99 6.91 -8.98 2.87
N LYS A 100 8.03 -9.21 2.16
CA LYS A 100 8.87 -8.11 1.65
C LYS A 100 8.15 -7.28 0.60
N TYR A 101 7.38 -7.90 -0.28
CA TYR A 101 6.55 -7.18 -1.26
C TYR A 101 5.45 -6.39 -0.56
N ASP A 102 4.72 -6.99 0.38
CA ASP A 102 3.67 -6.32 1.15
C ASP A 102 4.22 -5.12 1.94
N LEU A 103 5.41 -5.26 2.55
CA LEU A 103 6.10 -4.15 3.21
C LEU A 103 6.51 -3.04 2.22
N LYS A 104 6.98 -3.38 1.01
CA LYS A 104 7.32 -2.40 -0.02
C LYS A 104 6.07 -1.68 -0.54
N PHE A 105 4.99 -2.40 -0.81
CA PHE A 105 3.71 -1.82 -1.22
C PHE A 105 3.12 -0.95 -0.11
N SER A 106 3.22 -1.38 1.14
CA SER A 106 2.81 -0.58 2.30
C SER A 106 3.59 0.74 2.38
N LYS A 107 4.92 0.71 2.23
CA LYS A 107 5.74 1.94 2.18
C LYS A 107 5.35 2.86 1.02
N PHE A 108 5.05 2.29 -0.14
CA PHE A 108 4.60 3.07 -1.30
C PHE A 108 3.24 3.71 -1.07
N LYS A 109 2.27 2.96 -0.50
CA LYS A 109 0.95 3.46 -0.12
C LYS A 109 1.03 4.58 0.91
N VAL A 110 1.86 4.45 1.94
CA VAL A 110 2.05 5.51 2.95
C VAL A 110 2.61 6.78 2.31
N LYS A 111 3.56 6.64 1.37
CA LYS A 111 4.16 7.80 0.68
C LYS A 111 3.17 8.49 -0.27
N THR A 112 2.42 7.73 -1.07
CA THR A 112 1.42 8.31 -1.99
C THR A 112 0.24 8.88 -1.24
N PHE A 113 -0.20 8.24 -0.15
CA PHE A 113 -1.23 8.78 0.73
C PHE A 113 -0.80 10.10 1.36
N GLY A 114 0.43 10.18 1.89
CA GLY A 114 0.95 11.44 2.44
C GLY A 114 0.95 12.59 1.44
N PHE A 115 1.39 12.33 0.20
CA PHE A 115 1.38 13.34 -0.87
C PHE A 115 -0.05 13.79 -1.24
N LEU A 116 -0.96 12.84 -1.43
CA LEU A 116 -2.36 13.14 -1.76
C LEU A 116 -3.07 13.85 -0.60
N PHE A 117 -2.80 13.47 0.64
CA PHE A 117 -3.35 14.10 1.83
C PHE A 117 -2.92 15.57 1.95
N VAL A 118 -1.64 15.86 1.71
CA VAL A 118 -1.13 17.24 1.70
C VAL A 118 -1.81 18.05 0.59
N ILE A 119 -1.87 17.55 -0.64
CA ILE A 119 -2.59 18.22 -1.74
C ILE A 119 -4.05 18.46 -1.38
N SER A 120 -4.70 17.48 -0.75
CA SER A 120 -6.11 17.57 -0.38
C SER A 120 -6.35 18.61 0.73
N ILE A 121 -5.44 18.76 1.69
CA ILE A 121 -5.49 19.84 2.68
C ILE A 121 -5.33 21.21 1.99
N PHE A 122 -4.30 21.39 1.16
CA PHE A 122 -4.08 22.67 0.49
C PHE A 122 -5.24 23.03 -0.44
N GLY A 123 -5.72 22.09 -1.25
CA GLY A 123 -6.88 22.29 -2.12
C GLY A 123 -8.19 22.51 -1.34
N GLY A 124 -8.37 21.79 -0.23
CA GLY A 124 -9.52 21.92 0.65
C GLY A 124 -9.58 23.29 1.34
N VAL A 125 -8.45 23.78 1.87
CA VAL A 125 -8.37 25.11 2.48
C VAL A 125 -8.65 26.19 1.43
N TYR A 126 -8.03 26.11 0.25
CA TYR A 126 -8.25 27.10 -0.81
C TYR A 126 -9.71 27.13 -1.29
N GLY A 127 -10.32 25.95 -1.47
CA GLY A 127 -11.73 25.83 -1.82
C GLY A 127 -12.68 26.31 -0.72
N PHE A 128 -12.34 26.09 0.56
CA PHE A 128 -13.15 26.55 1.68
C PHE A 128 -13.11 28.08 1.84
N TYR A 129 -11.96 28.72 1.57
CA TYR A 129 -11.84 30.18 1.53
C TYR A 129 -12.72 30.79 0.43
N ASP A 130 -12.64 30.28 -0.81
CA ASP A 130 -13.46 30.77 -1.93
C ASP A 130 -14.97 30.52 -1.67
N PHE A 131 -15.31 29.41 -0.99
CA PHE A 131 -16.68 29.14 -0.58
C PHE A 131 -17.19 30.13 0.47
N ILE A 132 -16.42 30.42 1.52
CA ILE A 132 -16.81 31.40 2.54
C ILE A 132 -16.95 32.80 1.94
N GLU A 133 -16.03 33.21 1.06
CA GLU A 133 -16.08 34.50 0.39
C GLU A 133 -17.35 34.63 -0.47
N ARG A 134 -17.67 33.62 -1.28
CA ARG A 134 -18.91 33.60 -2.08
C ARG A 134 -20.16 33.60 -1.22
N VAL A 135 -20.20 32.84 -0.13
CA VAL A 135 -21.36 32.83 0.79
C VAL A 135 -21.51 34.18 1.51
N GLY A 136 -20.42 34.85 1.84
CA GLY A 136 -20.42 36.21 2.41
C GLY A 136 -20.97 37.25 1.44
N ILE A 137 -20.51 37.21 0.18
CA ILE A 137 -20.97 38.12 -0.89
C ILE A 137 -22.46 37.91 -1.18
N ILE A 138 -22.94 36.66 -1.24
CA ILE A 138 -24.36 36.34 -1.47
C ILE A 138 -25.24 36.87 -0.33
N LYS A 139 -24.79 36.78 0.92
CA LYS A 139 -25.52 37.33 2.07
C LYS A 139 -25.56 38.86 2.07
N HIS A 140 -24.51 39.53 1.58
CA HIS A 140 -24.49 40.99 1.44
C HIS A 140 -25.46 41.46 0.34
N PHE A 141 -25.44 40.81 -0.83
CA PHE A 141 -26.37 41.15 -1.91
C PHE A 141 -27.84 40.91 -1.53
N GLN A 142 -28.14 39.87 -0.73
CA GLN A 142 -29.50 39.64 -0.24
C GLN A 142 -29.96 40.68 0.79
N SER A 143 -29.05 41.25 1.60
CA SER A 143 -29.43 42.26 2.59
C SER A 143 -29.65 43.64 1.95
N GLU A 144 -28.89 43.98 0.91
CA GLU A 144 -29.11 45.21 0.13
C GLU A 144 -30.42 45.17 -0.67
N GLN A 145 -30.70 44.06 -1.37
CA GLN A 145 -31.99 43.93 -2.09
C GLN A 145 -33.20 43.97 -1.16
N LYS A 146 -33.08 43.44 0.07
CA LYS A 146 -34.16 43.52 1.07
C LYS A 146 -34.36 44.93 1.58
N LYS A 147 -33.27 45.70 1.79
CA LYS A 147 -33.35 47.11 2.20
C LYS A 147 -33.96 47.99 1.13
N GLU A 148 -33.55 47.85 -0.14
CA GLU A 148 -34.16 48.60 -1.25
C GLU A 148 -35.64 48.24 -1.46
N LEU A 149 -36.01 46.97 -1.25
CA LEU A 149 -37.41 46.54 -1.30
C LEU A 149 -38.24 47.11 -0.13
N GLU A 150 -37.67 47.23 1.07
CA GLU A 150 -38.34 47.85 2.21
C GLU A 150 -38.49 49.37 2.05
N GLU A 151 -37.48 50.07 1.53
CA GLU A 151 -37.55 51.50 1.23
C GLU A 151 -38.56 51.80 0.12
N SER A 152 -38.60 51.01 -0.97
CA SER A 152 -39.59 51.17 -2.03
C SER A 152 -41.02 50.85 -1.59
N LYS A 153 -41.20 49.86 -0.69
CA LYS A 153 -42.51 49.60 -0.06
C LYS A 153 -42.95 50.74 0.85
N LEU A 154 -42.04 51.30 1.65
CA LEU A 154 -42.32 52.47 2.49
C LEU A 154 -42.72 53.67 1.63
N HIS A 155 -41.97 53.94 0.56
CA HIS A 155 -42.26 55.06 -0.35
C HIS A 155 -43.61 54.89 -1.07
N ASN A 156 -43.93 53.69 -1.54
CA ASN A 156 -45.24 53.40 -2.14
C ASN A 156 -46.38 53.51 -1.13
N SER A 157 -46.19 53.05 0.11
CA SER A 157 -47.22 53.18 1.14
C SER A 157 -47.51 54.64 1.49
N PHE A 158 -46.48 55.49 1.50
CA PHE A 158 -46.62 56.92 1.71
C PHE A 158 -47.37 57.61 0.56
N LEU A 159 -47.07 57.25 -0.70
CA LEU A 159 -47.77 57.78 -1.87
C LEU A 159 -49.25 57.36 -1.88
N ILE A 160 -49.55 56.09 -1.59
CA ILE A 160 -50.93 55.59 -1.50
C ILE A 160 -51.71 56.32 -0.40
N GLN A 161 -51.09 56.58 0.75
CA GLN A 161 -51.74 57.29 1.84
C GLN A 161 -52.06 58.75 1.49
N LYS A 162 -51.13 59.43 0.80
CA LYS A 162 -51.35 60.78 0.30
C LYS A 162 -52.49 60.86 -0.72
N ASP A 163 -52.61 59.86 -1.59
CA ASP A 163 -53.71 59.78 -2.55
C ASP A 163 -55.06 59.53 -1.85
N ILE A 164 -55.10 58.66 -0.83
CA ILE A 164 -56.31 58.40 -0.03
C ILE A 164 -56.77 59.67 0.71
N ASP A 165 -55.84 60.45 1.27
CA ASP A 165 -56.16 61.69 1.98
C ASP A 165 -56.70 62.76 1.02
N SER A 166 -56.17 62.85 -0.22
CA SER A 166 -56.68 63.76 -1.25
C SER A 166 -58.08 63.38 -1.78
N LEU A 167 -58.39 62.08 -1.84
CA LEU A 167 -59.72 61.57 -2.20
C LEU A 167 -60.76 61.88 -1.12
N ASN A 168 -60.36 61.83 0.15
CA ASN A 168 -61.25 62.15 1.27
C ASN A 168 -61.55 63.64 1.41
N THR A 169 -60.62 64.53 1.02
CA THR A 169 -60.92 65.97 0.95
C THR A 169 -61.92 66.32 -0.15
N THR A 170 -61.99 65.52 -1.23
CA THR A 170 -62.93 65.74 -2.35
C THR A 170 -64.34 65.24 -2.03
N LYS A 171 -64.48 64.17 -1.23
CA LYS A 171 -65.79 63.65 -0.77
C LYS A 171 -66.49 64.55 0.25
N LYS A 172 -65.76 65.32 1.06
CA LYS A 172 -66.36 66.29 2.00
C LYS A 172 -66.95 67.53 1.29
N SER A 173 -66.49 67.86 0.09
CA SER A 173 -67.02 68.99 -0.68
C SER A 173 -68.39 68.70 -1.32
N LYS A 174 -68.68 67.44 -1.69
CA LYS A 174 -69.93 67.04 -2.38
C LYS A 174 -71.11 66.66 -1.47
N LYS A 175 -71.00 66.79 -0.14
CA LYS A 175 -72.08 66.47 0.81
C LYS A 175 -72.74 67.70 1.45
N ASN A 176 -72.33 68.91 1.02
CA ASN A 176 -72.86 70.20 1.46
C ASN A 176 -73.42 71.02 0.27
N GLU A 177 -73.97 70.37 -0.75
CA GLU A 177 -74.83 70.99 -1.78
C GLU A 177 -76.16 70.24 -1.84
#